data_AF-A0A429FG75-F1
#
_entry.id   AF-A0A429FG75-F1
#
_cell.length_a   1.000
_cell.length_b   1.000
_cell.length_c   1.000
_cell.angle_alpha   90.00
_cell.angle_beta   90.00
_cell.angle_gamma   90.00
#
_symmetry.space_group_name_H-M   'P 1'
#
loop_
_entity.id
_entity.type
_entity.pdbx_description
1 polymer ?
#
loop_
_entity_poly.entity_id
_entity_poly.type
_entity_poly.pdbx_seq_one_letter_code
_entity_poly.pdbx_strand_id
1 'polypeptide(L)'
;MTSVSVDLPVVMAGVALYEHIRRNLDPSGRLPAEVGLPDDAKVMSDRLRWVPGAMDGVIGHHGSADGTDRATEVARLLATACQRPSARQLRKLYAGITDDDVMDYVDALMERLGRERLDGRALHRVGKWLAVTAPDRGPVKLGIALLGVTGLGDDVAVVRTLGAHEEFTLFCAVAISNGLPAPESELWALAASVDGWGRIHCVERLRDTTDPDIRSWILREGFRNSIMYEYLACIAATTGGLLEALRGETVDRGLLTSAGEILEALITGGPAEDVDDYESGADAVEAFLATMTTQAQTLQDFSTVATIRSFLARETGWDQRSQNGWTATRRQAFEHASDQILSQDSWIGRITAGLASDDPVEFSLADRAARVRGMDTFDAHLEKIKTDPFGSGWYHAWQQADTGRAQQLADLAHTLLPIDQITTGPADELGMGPQWRAHNALDWTLQALRDHPGTGADLLLAGLHSPVTRNRNMALTAFQQWPRTAWPADAHDVIHDLARSDPNDNARRFALELTTGQVEEDEQHDR
;
A
#
# COMPACT_ATOMS: atom_id res chain seq x y z
N MET A 1 22.35 -12.14 -28.21
CA MET A 1 22.46 -11.42 -26.92
C MET A 1 23.93 -11.27 -26.59
N THR A 2 24.47 -10.08 -26.81
CA THR A 2 25.86 -9.70 -26.56
C THR A 2 26.08 -9.43 -25.08
N SER A 3 27.11 -10.04 -24.49
CA SER A 3 27.57 -9.69 -23.12
C SER A 3 27.92 -8.20 -23.08
N VAL A 4 27.43 -7.46 -22.08
CA VAL A 4 27.89 -6.09 -21.83
C VAL A 4 29.38 -6.15 -21.48
N SER A 5 30.24 -5.62 -22.34
CA SER A 5 31.69 -5.59 -22.09
C SER A 5 31.99 -4.55 -21.01
N VAL A 6 32.79 -4.93 -20.02
CA VAL A 6 33.28 -4.04 -18.96
C VAL A 6 34.80 -4.10 -18.95
N ASP A 7 35.44 -2.95 -19.20
CA ASP A 7 36.89 -2.86 -19.35
C ASP A 7 37.65 -2.70 -18.02
N LEU A 8 36.94 -2.81 -16.89
CA LEU A 8 37.47 -2.69 -15.53
C LEU A 8 37.38 -4.02 -14.78
N PRO A 9 38.34 -4.34 -13.89
CA PRO A 9 38.35 -5.63 -13.18
C PRO A 9 37.15 -5.74 -12.23
N VAL A 10 36.52 -6.90 -12.18
CA VAL A 10 35.55 -7.25 -11.13
C VAL A 10 36.31 -7.43 -9.82
N VAL A 11 35.89 -6.71 -8.77
CA VAL A 11 36.65 -6.67 -7.50
C VAL A 11 35.93 -7.28 -6.30
N MET A 12 34.66 -7.66 -6.46
CA MET A 12 33.81 -8.26 -5.43
C MET A 12 33.29 -9.62 -5.89
N ALA A 13 33.09 -10.53 -4.93
CA ALA A 13 32.46 -11.81 -5.16
C ALA A 13 30.94 -11.70 -4.97
N GLY A 14 30.16 -12.45 -5.76
CA GLY A 14 28.71 -12.44 -5.71
C GLY A 14 28.11 -12.42 -7.12
N VAL A 15 26.78 -12.60 -7.19
CA VAL A 15 26.04 -12.44 -8.45
C VAL A 15 25.76 -10.96 -8.64
N ALA A 16 26.20 -10.37 -9.75
CA ALA A 16 25.90 -8.98 -10.06
C ALA A 16 24.38 -8.79 -10.20
N LEU A 17 23.83 -7.77 -9.55
CA LEU A 17 22.37 -7.55 -9.51
C LEU A 17 21.80 -7.28 -10.91
N TYR A 18 22.55 -6.57 -11.75
CA TYR A 18 22.24 -6.40 -13.18
C TYR A 18 22.02 -7.74 -13.89
N GLU A 19 22.95 -8.69 -13.73
CA GLU A 19 22.86 -10.00 -14.38
C GLU A 19 21.73 -10.86 -13.79
N HIS A 20 21.48 -10.75 -12.48
CA HIS A 20 20.35 -11.41 -11.83
C HIS A 20 19.03 -10.91 -12.41
N ILE A 21 18.81 -9.60 -12.46
CA ILE A 21 17.59 -9.01 -13.02
C ILE A 21 17.45 -9.40 -14.50
N ARG A 22 18.50 -9.19 -15.30
CA ARG A 22 18.50 -9.48 -16.75
C ARG A 22 18.09 -10.92 -17.08
N ARG A 23 18.46 -11.89 -16.25
CA ARG A 23 18.14 -13.31 -16.47
C ARG A 23 16.71 -13.68 -16.09
N ASN A 24 16.07 -12.87 -15.24
CA ASN A 24 14.71 -13.09 -14.76
C ASN A 24 13.67 -12.22 -15.49
N LEU A 25 14.09 -11.36 -16.41
CA LEU A 25 13.17 -10.60 -17.26
C LEU A 25 12.45 -11.50 -18.25
N ASP A 26 11.15 -11.27 -18.38
CA ASP A 26 10.35 -11.87 -19.44
C ASP A 26 10.55 -11.13 -20.79
N PRO A 27 10.00 -11.63 -21.91
CA PRO A 27 10.12 -10.98 -23.21
C PRO A 27 9.53 -9.56 -23.29
N SER A 28 8.65 -9.19 -22.35
CA SER A 28 8.06 -7.84 -22.25
C SER A 28 8.90 -6.89 -21.39
N GLY A 29 10.00 -7.36 -20.79
CA GLY A 29 10.85 -6.57 -19.92
C GLY A 29 10.33 -6.43 -18.50
N ARG A 30 9.44 -7.32 -18.07
CA ARG A 30 8.89 -7.34 -16.70
C ARG A 30 9.56 -8.42 -15.86
N LEU A 31 9.62 -8.16 -14.55
CA LEU A 31 9.97 -9.18 -13.57
C LEU A 31 8.71 -9.86 -13.00
N PRO A 32 8.78 -11.15 -12.67
CA PRO A 32 7.79 -11.79 -11.80
C PRO A 32 7.72 -11.09 -10.44
N ALA A 33 6.54 -11.06 -9.83
CA ALA A 33 6.27 -10.33 -8.58
C ALA A 33 7.16 -10.74 -7.38
N GLU A 34 7.72 -11.96 -7.37
CA GLU A 34 8.48 -12.53 -6.24
C GLU A 34 10.00 -12.55 -6.45
N VAL A 35 10.54 -11.87 -7.47
CA VAL A 35 11.99 -11.88 -7.69
C VAL A 35 12.70 -11.01 -6.64
N GLY A 36 13.17 -11.65 -5.56
CA GLY A 36 14.06 -11.02 -4.59
C GLY A 36 15.47 -10.78 -5.14
N LEU A 37 16.24 -9.95 -4.45
CA LEU A 37 17.63 -9.66 -4.80
C LEU A 37 18.59 -10.59 -4.05
N PRO A 38 19.70 -11.05 -4.67
CA PRO A 38 20.72 -11.86 -4.00
C PRO A 38 21.32 -11.24 -2.73
N ASP A 39 21.25 -9.92 -2.57
CA ASP A 39 21.74 -9.20 -1.39
C ASP A 39 20.69 -9.04 -0.29
N ASP A 40 19.45 -9.51 -0.46
CA ASP A 40 18.36 -9.35 0.52
C ASP A 40 18.76 -9.87 1.90
N ALA A 41 19.47 -11.00 1.97
CA ALA A 41 19.93 -11.58 3.24
C ALA A 41 20.89 -10.66 4.04
N LYS A 42 21.56 -9.70 3.40
CA LYS A 42 22.43 -8.72 4.07
C LYS A 42 21.65 -7.57 4.69
N VAL A 43 20.44 -7.32 4.20
CA VAL A 43 19.54 -6.25 4.64
C VAL A 43 18.57 -6.74 5.72
N MET A 44 18.39 -8.07 5.85
CA MET A 44 17.57 -8.72 6.86
C MET A 44 18.22 -8.74 8.26
N SER A 45 18.28 -7.60 8.95
CA SER A 45 18.53 -7.57 10.40
C SER A 45 17.22 -7.32 11.17
N ASP A 46 16.64 -8.39 11.74
CA ASP A 46 15.66 -8.49 12.85
C ASP A 46 14.50 -7.47 13.01
N ARG A 47 14.15 -6.67 11.98
CA ARG A 47 12.98 -5.76 12.01
C ARG A 47 12.25 -5.75 10.66
N LEU A 48 10.97 -5.35 10.71
CA LEU A 48 10.02 -5.30 9.58
C LEU A 48 10.68 -4.97 8.24
N ARG A 49 10.38 -5.79 7.22
CA ARG A 49 10.82 -5.59 5.84
C ARG A 49 9.98 -4.50 5.17
N TRP A 50 10.63 -3.47 4.63
CA TRP A 50 10.00 -2.54 3.68
C TRP A 50 9.80 -3.21 2.32
N VAL A 51 8.70 -2.90 1.64
CA VAL A 51 8.50 -3.30 0.23
C VAL A 51 9.61 -2.64 -0.61
N PRO A 52 10.18 -3.31 -1.62
CA PRO A 52 11.19 -2.72 -2.49
C PRO A 52 10.78 -1.33 -3.02
N GLY A 53 11.69 -0.37 -2.96
CA GLY A 53 11.45 1.04 -3.34
C GLY A 53 10.66 1.87 -2.31
N ALA A 54 10.03 1.26 -1.29
CA ALA A 54 9.19 2.00 -0.33
C ALA A 54 9.99 2.92 0.58
N MET A 55 11.20 2.54 0.98
CA MET A 55 12.06 3.39 1.80
C MET A 55 12.41 4.68 1.04
N ASP A 56 12.86 4.54 -0.21
CA ASP A 56 13.18 5.66 -1.09
C ASP A 56 11.93 6.51 -1.40
N GLY A 57 10.79 5.86 -1.64
CA GLY A 57 9.52 6.51 -1.95
C GLY A 57 8.95 7.33 -0.78
N VAL A 58 8.94 6.78 0.43
CA VAL A 58 8.38 7.44 1.64
C VAL A 58 9.35 8.46 2.23
N ILE A 59 10.63 8.12 2.35
CA ILE A 59 11.63 8.98 3.02
C ILE A 59 12.15 10.08 2.07
N GLY A 60 12.27 9.79 0.77
CA GLY A 60 12.69 10.79 -0.23
C GLY A 60 11.75 11.99 -0.33
N HIS A 61 10.49 11.86 0.09
CA HIS A 61 9.53 12.97 0.16
C HIS A 61 9.75 13.90 1.38
N HIS A 62 10.52 13.47 2.39
CA HIS A 62 10.57 14.14 3.70
C HIS A 62 11.98 14.27 4.33
N GLY A 63 13.05 13.75 3.73
CA GLY A 63 14.38 13.68 4.32
C GLY A 63 15.34 14.80 3.87
N SER A 64 15.73 15.69 4.80
CA SER A 64 16.82 16.66 4.65
C SER A 64 17.97 16.32 5.60
N ALA A 65 18.83 15.37 5.20
CA ALA A 65 20.10 15.15 5.90
C ALA A 65 21.24 15.89 5.17
N ASP A 66 22.08 16.60 5.93
CA ASP A 66 23.27 17.29 5.40
C ASP A 66 24.39 16.27 5.12
N GLY A 67 24.23 15.46 4.06
CA GLY A 67 25.16 14.42 3.60
C GLY A 67 26.47 14.95 3.00
N THR A 68 26.79 16.24 3.19
CA THR A 68 27.89 16.95 2.54
C THR A 68 29.27 16.35 2.83
N ASP A 69 29.53 15.95 4.06
CA ASP A 69 30.81 15.32 4.43
C ASP A 69 30.97 13.94 3.77
N ARG A 70 29.87 13.18 3.68
CA ARG A 70 29.88 11.88 3.03
C ARG A 70 30.08 12.00 1.52
N ALA A 71 29.35 12.91 0.88
CA ALA A 71 29.52 13.27 -0.51
C ALA A 71 30.98 13.68 -0.82
N THR A 72 31.62 14.40 0.10
CA THR A 72 33.03 14.80 -0.01
C THR A 72 33.98 13.59 -0.06
N GLU A 73 33.76 12.62 0.83
CA GLU A 73 34.57 11.41 0.89
C GLU A 73 34.40 10.56 -0.38
N VAL A 74 33.15 10.33 -0.79
CA VAL A 74 32.83 9.52 -1.97
C VAL A 74 33.36 10.18 -3.25
N ALA A 75 33.27 11.51 -3.39
CA ALA A 75 33.84 12.24 -4.52
C ALA A 75 35.36 12.03 -4.64
N ARG A 76 36.10 12.04 -3.52
CA ARG A 76 37.56 11.79 -3.53
C ARG A 76 37.90 10.36 -3.95
N LEU A 77 37.12 9.39 -3.49
CA LEU A 77 37.29 7.98 -3.88
C LEU A 77 36.99 7.80 -5.38
N LEU A 78 35.90 8.40 -5.87
CA LEU A 78 35.53 8.40 -7.29
C LEU A 78 36.61 9.05 -8.16
N ALA A 79 37.09 10.24 -7.80
CA ALA A 79 38.15 10.94 -8.52
C ALA A 79 39.42 10.08 -8.62
N THR A 80 39.80 9.43 -7.52
CA THR A 80 40.96 8.52 -7.48
C THR A 80 40.75 7.29 -8.38
N ALA A 81 39.57 6.69 -8.35
CA ALA A 81 39.21 5.55 -9.19
C ALA A 81 39.19 5.92 -10.68
N CYS A 82 38.67 7.10 -11.03
CA CYS A 82 38.64 7.61 -12.40
C CYS A 82 40.05 7.83 -12.96
N GLN A 83 40.95 8.43 -12.17
CA GLN A 83 42.33 8.72 -12.57
C GLN A 83 43.19 7.46 -12.65
N ARG A 84 43.00 6.49 -11.74
CA ARG A 84 43.83 5.27 -11.63
C ARG A 84 42.96 4.05 -11.27
N PRO A 85 42.24 3.46 -12.25
CA PRO A 85 41.29 2.38 -12.01
C PRO A 85 41.96 1.01 -11.78
N SER A 86 42.81 0.92 -10.76
CA SER A 86 43.40 -0.36 -10.32
C SER A 86 42.43 -1.12 -9.42
N ALA A 87 42.53 -2.45 -9.38
CA ALA A 87 41.71 -3.29 -8.49
C ALA A 87 41.74 -2.81 -7.02
N ARG A 88 42.87 -2.29 -6.54
CA ARG A 88 42.99 -1.72 -5.19
C ARG A 88 42.11 -0.48 -5.00
N GLN A 89 42.09 0.46 -5.96
CA GLN A 89 41.29 1.69 -5.83
C GLN A 89 39.81 1.41 -6.01
N LEU A 90 39.46 0.50 -6.93
CA LEU A 90 38.08 0.08 -7.13
C LEU A 90 37.51 -0.62 -5.89
N ARG A 91 38.29 -1.48 -5.19
CA ARG A 91 37.87 -2.04 -3.89
C ARG A 91 37.66 -0.98 -2.81
N LYS A 92 38.51 0.05 -2.77
CA LYS A 92 38.36 1.14 -1.80
C LYS A 92 37.10 1.96 -2.06
N LEU A 93 36.81 2.29 -3.32
CA LEU A 93 35.55 2.93 -3.70
C LEU A 93 34.36 2.05 -3.29
N TYR A 94 34.39 0.76 -3.68
CA TYR A 94 33.32 -0.18 -3.39
C TYR A 94 33.05 -0.32 -1.89
N ALA A 95 34.09 -0.55 -1.08
CA ALA A 95 33.98 -0.65 0.37
C ALA A 95 33.49 0.65 1.02
N GLY A 96 33.75 1.80 0.40
CA GLY A 96 33.16 3.06 0.83
C GLY A 96 31.64 2.99 0.74
N ILE A 97 31.10 2.62 -0.42
CA ILE A 97 29.68 2.83 -0.76
C ILE A 97 28.76 1.61 -0.53
N THR A 98 29.26 0.51 0.04
CA THR A 98 28.48 -0.76 0.14
C THR A 98 27.36 -0.68 1.16
N ASP A 99 27.65 -0.13 2.33
CA ASP A 99 26.73 -0.06 3.47
C ASP A 99 26.05 1.32 3.59
N ASP A 100 26.27 2.20 2.61
CA ASP A 100 25.68 3.54 2.61
C ASP A 100 24.23 3.50 2.09
N ASP A 101 23.38 4.32 2.70
CA ASP A 101 22.18 4.79 2.01
C ASP A 101 22.59 5.89 1.01
N VAL A 102 22.54 5.55 -0.28
CA VAL A 102 22.91 6.46 -1.36
C VAL A 102 22.02 7.70 -1.38
N MET A 103 20.76 7.59 -0.93
CA MET A 103 19.82 8.71 -0.89
C MET A 103 20.33 9.86 -0.01
N ASP A 104 21.05 9.56 1.06
CA ASP A 104 21.50 10.56 2.04
C ASP A 104 22.50 11.57 1.48
N TYR A 105 23.23 11.23 0.41
CA TYR A 105 24.34 12.05 -0.09
C TYR A 105 24.42 12.21 -1.61
N VAL A 106 23.57 11.52 -2.39
CA VAL A 106 23.69 11.50 -3.86
C VAL A 106 23.59 12.88 -4.49
N ASP A 107 22.67 13.73 -4.04
CA ASP A 107 22.49 15.08 -4.61
C ASP A 107 23.70 15.98 -4.35
N ALA A 108 24.17 16.02 -3.09
CA ALA A 108 25.38 16.75 -2.71
C ALA A 108 26.62 16.22 -3.45
N LEU A 109 26.68 14.91 -3.70
CA LEU A 109 27.74 14.30 -4.50
C LEU A 109 27.66 14.76 -5.96
N MET A 110 26.47 14.73 -6.59
CA MET A 110 26.32 15.17 -7.99
C MET A 110 26.64 16.65 -8.17
N GLU A 111 26.17 17.52 -7.27
CA GLU A 111 26.52 18.94 -7.26
C GLU A 111 28.03 19.15 -7.19
N ARG A 112 28.69 18.39 -6.32
CA ARG A 112 30.15 18.45 -6.16
C ARG A 112 30.90 17.94 -7.39
N LEU A 113 30.49 16.80 -7.96
CA LEU A 113 31.09 16.25 -9.17
C LEU A 113 30.91 17.20 -10.37
N GLY A 114 29.83 17.98 -10.42
CA GLY A 114 29.65 19.03 -11.43
C GLY A 114 30.64 20.21 -11.28
N ARG A 115 31.09 20.51 -10.04
CA ARG A 115 32.11 21.53 -9.75
C ARG A 115 33.53 21.02 -10.00
N GLU A 116 33.79 19.76 -9.66
CA GLU A 116 35.08 19.12 -9.89
C GLU A 116 35.20 18.75 -11.39
N ARG A 117 36.13 19.36 -12.13
CA ARG A 117 36.35 19.09 -13.58
C ARG A 117 36.96 17.70 -13.83
N LEU A 118 36.27 16.64 -13.43
CA LEU A 118 36.64 15.27 -13.70
C LEU A 118 36.43 14.92 -15.17
N ASP A 119 37.20 13.96 -15.67
CA ASP A 119 37.00 13.41 -17.01
C ASP A 119 35.67 12.64 -17.06
N GLY A 120 34.67 13.20 -17.74
CA GLY A 120 33.34 12.61 -17.86
C GLY A 120 33.35 11.21 -18.47
N ARG A 121 34.31 10.88 -19.36
CA ARG A 121 34.44 9.53 -19.91
C ARG A 121 34.93 8.53 -18.85
N ALA A 122 35.86 8.96 -17.99
CA ALA A 122 36.34 8.13 -16.90
C ALA A 122 35.24 7.91 -15.83
N LEU A 123 34.47 8.96 -15.53
CA LEU A 123 33.35 8.90 -14.60
C LEU A 123 32.24 7.96 -15.11
N HIS A 124 31.85 8.10 -16.38
CA HIS A 124 30.89 7.22 -17.05
C HIS A 124 31.34 5.77 -17.02
N ARG A 125 32.62 5.50 -17.31
CA ARG A 125 33.19 4.15 -17.27
C ARG A 125 33.11 3.52 -15.88
N VAL A 126 33.35 4.29 -14.81
CA VAL A 126 33.20 3.81 -13.42
C VAL A 126 31.73 3.59 -13.07
N GLY A 127 30.84 4.50 -13.47
CA GLY A 127 29.39 4.36 -13.28
C GLY A 127 28.83 3.09 -13.91
N LYS A 128 29.18 2.83 -15.18
CA LYS A 128 28.81 1.59 -15.89
C LYS A 128 29.34 0.35 -15.16
N TRP A 129 30.61 0.37 -14.75
CA TRP A 129 31.21 -0.75 -14.02
C TRP A 129 30.47 -1.05 -12.70
N LEU A 130 30.12 -0.03 -11.92
CA LEU A 130 29.29 -0.21 -10.72
C LEU A 130 27.93 -0.82 -11.06
N ALA A 131 27.22 -0.24 -12.02
CA ALA A 131 25.87 -0.64 -12.39
C ALA A 131 25.77 -2.11 -12.83
N VAL A 132 26.76 -2.62 -13.59
CA VAL A 132 26.68 -3.96 -14.20
C VAL A 132 27.46 -5.06 -13.48
N THR A 133 28.38 -4.72 -12.56
CA THR A 133 29.23 -5.71 -11.88
C THR A 133 28.98 -5.85 -10.39
N ALA A 134 28.27 -4.90 -9.76
CA ALA A 134 28.07 -4.91 -8.32
C ALA A 134 27.02 -5.94 -7.86
N PRO A 135 27.34 -6.77 -6.83
CA PRO A 135 26.36 -7.60 -6.14
C PRO A 135 25.55 -6.89 -5.05
N ASP A 136 25.82 -5.62 -4.74
CA ASP A 136 25.15 -4.88 -3.65
C ASP A 136 24.40 -3.64 -4.17
N ARG A 137 23.24 -3.34 -3.60
CA ARG A 137 22.34 -2.27 -4.07
C ARG A 137 22.91 -0.86 -4.05
N GLY A 138 23.66 -0.46 -3.01
CA GLY A 138 24.26 0.87 -2.90
C GLY A 138 25.19 1.21 -4.07
N PRO A 139 26.20 0.38 -4.36
CA PRO A 139 27.04 0.52 -5.56
C PRO A 139 26.24 0.60 -6.87
N VAL A 140 25.19 -0.21 -7.05
CA VAL A 140 24.34 -0.17 -8.26
C VAL A 140 23.60 1.17 -8.37
N LYS A 141 22.97 1.64 -7.29
CA LYS A 141 22.27 2.94 -7.23
C LYS A 141 23.20 4.10 -7.60
N LEU A 142 24.41 4.14 -7.02
CA LEU A 142 25.42 5.14 -7.38
C LEU A 142 25.85 5.01 -8.84
N GLY A 143 26.03 3.79 -9.35
CA GLY A 143 26.36 3.54 -10.75
C GLY A 143 25.32 4.12 -11.72
N ILE A 144 24.03 3.91 -11.45
CA ILE A 144 22.91 4.46 -12.22
C ILE A 144 22.93 6.00 -12.19
N ALA A 145 23.11 6.60 -11.01
CA ALA A 145 23.15 8.05 -10.86
C ALA A 145 24.30 8.69 -11.69
N LEU A 146 25.49 8.06 -11.68
CA LEU A 146 26.64 8.51 -12.48
C LEU A 146 26.39 8.40 -13.99
N LEU A 147 25.70 7.36 -14.45
CA LEU A 147 25.30 7.25 -15.85
C LEU A 147 24.33 8.38 -16.24
N GLY A 148 23.36 8.71 -15.37
CA GLY A 148 22.41 9.79 -15.60
C GLY A 148 23.05 11.15 -15.84
N VAL A 149 24.10 11.50 -15.10
CA VAL A 149 24.78 12.80 -15.23
C VAL A 149 25.86 12.83 -16.33
N THR A 150 26.34 11.67 -16.78
CA THR A 150 27.34 11.57 -17.86
C THR A 150 26.73 11.31 -19.23
N GLY A 151 25.41 11.10 -19.29
CA GLY A 151 24.63 10.77 -20.49
C GLY A 151 24.51 9.26 -20.69
N LEU A 152 23.32 8.80 -21.10
CA LEU A 152 23.03 7.37 -21.20
C LEU A 152 23.53 6.74 -22.51
N GLY A 153 23.34 7.40 -23.66
CA GLY A 153 23.71 6.80 -24.95
C GLY A 153 23.20 5.35 -25.11
N ASP A 154 24.08 4.42 -25.49
CA ASP A 154 23.76 2.99 -25.61
C ASP A 154 23.51 2.30 -24.26
N ASP A 155 23.91 2.91 -23.14
CA ASP A 155 23.75 2.37 -21.79
C ASP A 155 22.34 2.57 -21.20
N VAL A 156 21.42 3.18 -21.96
CA VAL A 156 19.98 3.18 -21.64
C VAL A 156 19.44 1.75 -21.45
N ALA A 157 19.98 0.76 -22.17
CA ALA A 157 19.59 -0.64 -22.01
C ALA A 157 19.98 -1.20 -20.63
N VAL A 158 21.08 -0.73 -20.04
CA VAL A 158 21.50 -1.10 -18.69
C VAL A 158 20.52 -0.52 -17.67
N VAL A 159 20.21 0.77 -17.80
CA VAL A 159 19.27 1.47 -16.92
C VAL A 159 17.88 0.86 -17.00
N ARG A 160 17.38 0.54 -18.21
CA ARG A 160 16.09 -0.13 -18.40
C ARG A 160 16.04 -1.50 -17.72
N THR A 161 17.11 -2.29 -17.86
CA THR A 161 17.19 -3.62 -17.22
C THR A 161 17.12 -3.48 -15.70
N LEU A 162 17.91 -2.59 -15.11
CA LEU A 162 17.92 -2.38 -13.66
C LEU A 162 16.59 -1.82 -13.16
N GLY A 163 16.01 -0.87 -13.88
CA GLY A 163 14.79 -0.17 -13.50
C GLY A 163 13.54 -1.05 -13.52
N ALA A 164 13.56 -2.21 -14.18
CA ALA A 164 12.49 -3.20 -14.12
C ALA A 164 12.30 -3.80 -12.71
N HIS A 165 13.21 -3.54 -11.78
CA HIS A 165 13.08 -3.90 -10.37
C HIS A 165 12.83 -2.65 -9.51
N GLU A 166 11.78 -2.68 -8.70
CA GLU A 166 11.28 -1.56 -7.87
C GLU A 166 12.38 -0.89 -7.00
N GLU A 167 13.34 -1.67 -6.48
CA GLU A 167 14.51 -1.18 -5.72
C GLU A 167 15.37 -0.14 -6.48
N PHE A 168 15.40 -0.19 -7.81
CA PHE A 168 16.25 0.67 -8.63
C PHE A 168 15.45 1.64 -9.50
N THR A 169 14.13 1.49 -9.59
CA THR A 169 13.30 2.24 -10.55
C THR A 169 13.40 3.75 -10.34
N LEU A 170 13.41 4.24 -9.10
CA LEU A 170 13.57 5.68 -8.83
C LEU A 170 14.87 6.23 -9.43
N PHE A 171 16.00 5.58 -9.12
CA PHE A 171 17.31 5.98 -9.64
C PHE A 171 17.37 5.91 -11.16
N CYS A 172 16.77 4.87 -11.75
CA CYS A 172 16.69 4.71 -13.19
C CYS A 172 15.83 5.79 -13.85
N ALA A 173 14.68 6.14 -13.27
CA ALA A 173 13.81 7.20 -13.75
C ALA A 173 14.52 8.56 -13.72
N VAL A 174 15.23 8.88 -12.62
CA VAL A 174 16.08 10.08 -12.53
C VAL A 174 17.18 10.08 -13.60
N ALA A 175 17.86 8.95 -13.79
CA ALA A 175 18.91 8.83 -14.80
C ALA A 175 18.37 9.00 -16.23
N ILE A 176 17.18 8.48 -16.53
CA ILE A 176 16.49 8.67 -17.81
C ILE A 176 16.14 10.14 -18.02
N SER A 177 15.51 10.80 -17.03
CA SER A 177 15.13 12.22 -17.09
C SER A 177 16.33 13.13 -17.34
N ASN A 178 17.47 12.85 -16.71
CA ASN A 178 18.68 13.68 -16.83
C ASN A 178 19.53 13.34 -18.05
N GLY A 179 19.57 12.06 -18.43
CA GLY A 179 20.56 11.53 -19.36
C GLY A 179 20.08 11.38 -20.80
N LEU A 180 18.79 11.63 -21.09
CA LEU A 180 18.20 11.58 -22.43
C LEU A 180 17.60 12.93 -22.85
N PRO A 181 17.74 13.34 -24.13
CA PRO A 181 17.07 14.55 -24.64
C PRO A 181 15.53 14.47 -24.70
N ALA A 182 14.99 13.26 -24.85
CA ALA A 182 13.55 12.99 -24.96
C ALA A 182 13.18 11.79 -24.07
N PRO A 183 13.04 12.01 -22.75
CA PRO A 183 12.96 10.93 -21.77
C PRO A 183 11.58 10.26 -21.69
N GLU A 184 10.50 10.92 -22.12
CA GLU A 184 9.12 10.48 -21.86
C GLU A 184 8.82 9.07 -22.37
N SER A 185 9.28 8.71 -23.58
CA SER A 185 9.05 7.37 -24.12
C SER A 185 9.71 6.26 -23.29
N GLU A 186 10.89 6.52 -22.74
CA GLU A 186 11.61 5.55 -21.89
C GLU A 186 11.03 5.52 -20.47
N LEU A 187 10.60 6.67 -19.93
CA LEU A 187 9.88 6.75 -18.66
C LEU A 187 8.54 6.00 -18.73
N TRP A 188 7.80 6.14 -19.83
CA TRP A 188 6.55 5.44 -20.04
C TRP A 188 6.77 3.92 -20.15
N ALA A 189 7.75 3.48 -20.96
CA ALA A 189 8.09 2.07 -21.06
C ALA A 189 8.52 1.49 -19.70
N LEU A 190 9.27 2.26 -18.91
CA LEU A 190 9.65 1.87 -17.56
C LEU A 190 8.42 1.77 -16.64
N ALA A 191 7.55 2.79 -16.61
CA ALA A 191 6.32 2.82 -15.81
C ALA A 191 5.38 1.64 -16.10
N ALA A 192 5.30 1.22 -17.36
CA ALA A 192 4.51 0.07 -17.80
C ALA A 192 5.11 -1.28 -17.36
N SER A 193 6.40 -1.33 -17.03
CA SER A 193 7.10 -2.56 -16.62
C SER A 193 7.04 -2.87 -15.12
N VAL A 194 6.78 -1.85 -14.31
CA VAL A 194 6.72 -1.90 -12.83
C VAL A 194 5.29 -1.62 -12.34
N ASP A 195 4.99 -1.91 -11.08
CA ASP A 195 3.60 -1.83 -10.56
C ASP A 195 3.50 -1.14 -9.19
N GLY A 196 4.60 -0.96 -8.46
CA GLY A 196 4.63 -0.33 -7.14
C GLY A 196 5.13 1.12 -7.16
N TRP A 197 6.03 1.43 -6.22
CA TRP A 197 6.67 2.76 -6.09
C TRP A 197 7.38 3.22 -7.37
N GLY A 198 7.96 2.28 -8.12
CA GLY A 198 8.58 2.56 -9.40
C GLY A 198 7.60 3.15 -10.41
N ARG A 199 6.35 2.66 -10.44
CA ARG A 199 5.30 3.22 -11.33
C ARG A 199 4.96 4.64 -10.90
N ILE A 200 4.77 4.85 -9.59
CA ILE A 200 4.49 6.17 -9.01
C ILE A 200 5.57 7.17 -9.46
N HIS A 201 6.84 6.87 -9.23
CA HIS A 201 7.95 7.74 -9.59
C HIS A 201 8.07 8.03 -11.09
N CYS A 202 7.73 7.08 -11.95
CA CYS A 202 7.79 7.29 -13.39
C CYS A 202 6.61 8.15 -13.87
N VAL A 203 5.39 7.89 -13.40
CA VAL A 203 4.20 8.64 -13.81
C VAL A 203 4.22 10.08 -13.29
N GLU A 204 4.74 10.31 -12.08
CA GLU A 204 4.99 11.66 -11.56
C GLU A 204 5.87 12.51 -12.50
N ARG A 205 6.86 11.87 -13.15
CA ARG A 205 7.76 12.52 -14.11
C ARG A 205 7.15 12.68 -15.50
N LEU A 206 6.03 12.01 -15.78
CA LEU A 206 5.23 12.16 -16.99
C LEU A 206 4.10 13.19 -16.81
N ARG A 207 4.02 13.84 -15.64
CA ARG A 207 3.09 14.95 -15.40
C ARG A 207 3.27 16.00 -16.50
N ASP A 208 2.14 16.54 -16.96
CA ASP A 208 2.07 17.57 -18.02
C ASP A 208 2.57 17.12 -19.40
N THR A 209 2.78 15.81 -19.63
CA THR A 209 3.07 15.32 -20.99
C THR A 209 1.97 15.74 -21.96
N THR A 210 2.40 16.10 -23.18
CA THR A 210 1.50 16.46 -24.28
C THR A 210 1.34 15.33 -25.30
N ASP A 211 2.05 14.21 -25.10
CA ASP A 211 1.96 13.05 -25.97
C ASP A 211 0.59 12.37 -25.80
N PRO A 212 -0.23 12.25 -26.86
CA PRO A 212 -1.58 11.74 -26.76
C PRO A 212 -1.64 10.26 -26.35
N ASP A 213 -0.64 9.45 -26.72
CA ASP A 213 -0.61 8.03 -26.37
C ASP A 213 -0.26 7.85 -24.89
N ILE A 214 0.69 8.64 -24.38
CA ILE A 214 1.04 8.64 -22.95
C ILE A 214 -0.13 9.17 -22.11
N ARG A 215 -0.77 10.28 -22.51
CA ARG A 215 -1.95 10.82 -21.80
C ARG A 215 -3.08 9.79 -21.74
N SER A 216 -3.37 9.12 -22.85
CA SER A 216 -4.40 8.08 -22.92
C SER A 216 -4.06 6.88 -22.03
N TRP A 217 -2.80 6.45 -22.03
CA TRP A 217 -2.33 5.38 -21.15
C TRP A 217 -2.41 5.77 -19.67
N ILE A 218 -1.97 6.98 -19.29
CA ILE A 218 -2.07 7.49 -17.91
C ILE A 218 -3.53 7.47 -17.44
N LEU A 219 -4.46 7.97 -18.27
CA LEU A 219 -5.89 8.02 -17.94
C LEU A 219 -6.52 6.62 -17.79
N ARG A 220 -6.07 5.66 -18.60
CA ARG A 220 -6.73 4.36 -18.71
C ARG A 220 -6.08 3.27 -17.87
N GLU A 221 -4.80 3.38 -17.55
CA GLU A 221 -4.00 2.32 -16.93
C GLU A 221 -2.91 2.86 -15.99
N GLY A 222 -2.22 3.94 -16.38
CA GLY A 222 -0.97 4.35 -15.74
C GLY A 222 -1.08 4.75 -14.27
N PHE A 223 -2.26 5.15 -13.79
CA PHE A 223 -2.48 5.43 -12.36
C PHE A 223 -2.61 4.18 -11.48
N ARG A 224 -3.03 3.04 -12.05
CA ARG A 224 -3.20 1.80 -11.30
C ARG A 224 -1.83 1.37 -10.79
N ASN A 225 -1.72 1.01 -9.52
CA ASN A 225 -0.47 0.55 -8.92
C ASN A 225 -0.78 -0.29 -7.67
N SER A 226 0.18 -1.11 -7.24
CA SER A 226 0.05 -2.02 -6.11
C SER A 226 0.18 -1.35 -4.73
N ILE A 227 0.39 -0.04 -4.67
CA ILE A 227 0.50 0.73 -3.42
C ILE A 227 -0.86 1.36 -3.10
N MET A 228 -1.21 2.44 -3.81
CA MET A 228 -2.42 3.24 -3.63
C MET A 228 -2.68 4.05 -4.90
N TYR A 229 -3.88 3.97 -5.47
CA TYR A 229 -4.23 4.72 -6.70
C TYR A 229 -4.22 6.23 -6.46
N GLU A 230 -4.46 6.65 -5.22
CA GLU A 230 -4.50 8.03 -4.74
C GLU A 230 -3.21 8.81 -5.05
N TYR A 231 -2.04 8.15 -5.12
CA TYR A 231 -0.79 8.80 -5.52
C TYR A 231 -0.83 9.38 -6.93
N LEU A 232 -1.57 8.75 -7.85
CA LEU A 232 -1.54 9.06 -9.28
C LEU A 232 -2.88 9.51 -9.84
N ALA A 233 -3.96 9.44 -9.05
CA ALA A 233 -5.31 9.76 -9.49
C ALA A 233 -5.44 11.20 -10.01
N CYS A 234 -4.81 12.18 -9.32
CA CYS A 234 -4.83 13.57 -9.77
C CYS A 234 -4.06 13.78 -11.07
N ILE A 235 -2.91 13.11 -11.26
CA ILE A 235 -2.17 13.13 -12.52
C ILE A 235 -3.02 12.53 -13.65
N ALA A 236 -3.71 11.42 -13.40
CA ALA A 236 -4.61 10.84 -14.39
C ALA A 236 -5.81 11.73 -14.71
N ALA A 237 -6.36 12.42 -13.72
CA ALA A 237 -7.46 13.35 -13.94
C ALA A 237 -7.04 14.59 -14.75
N THR A 238 -5.85 15.13 -14.46
CA THR A 238 -5.33 16.37 -15.06
C THR A 238 -4.57 16.09 -16.35
N THR A 239 -3.41 15.44 -16.28
CA THR A 239 -2.55 15.10 -17.43
C THR A 239 -3.26 14.14 -18.37
N GLY A 240 -3.92 13.11 -17.83
CA GLY A 240 -4.69 12.16 -18.64
C GLY A 240 -5.94 12.77 -19.30
N GLY A 241 -6.45 13.91 -18.81
CA GLY A 241 -7.57 14.62 -19.41
C GLY A 241 -8.94 13.96 -19.13
N LEU A 242 -9.22 13.62 -17.88
CA LEU A 242 -10.45 12.90 -17.50
C LEU A 242 -11.74 13.62 -17.93
N LEU A 243 -11.87 14.92 -17.66
CA LEU A 243 -13.06 15.69 -18.04
C LEU A 243 -13.25 15.76 -19.56
N GLU A 244 -12.16 15.97 -20.31
CA GLU A 244 -12.17 15.98 -21.78
C GLU A 244 -12.67 14.64 -22.31
N ALA A 245 -12.15 13.53 -21.78
CA ALA A 245 -12.55 12.19 -22.17
C ALA A 245 -14.02 11.87 -21.84
N LEU A 246 -14.51 12.28 -20.66
CA LEU A 246 -15.91 12.08 -20.26
C LEU A 246 -16.90 12.93 -21.08
N ARG A 247 -16.46 14.05 -21.67
CA ARG A 247 -17.27 14.89 -22.57
C ARG A 247 -17.12 14.51 -24.05
N GLY A 248 -16.32 13.49 -24.36
CA GLY A 248 -16.13 13.01 -25.73
C GLY A 248 -17.42 12.44 -26.34
N GLU A 249 -17.45 12.36 -27.68
CA GLU A 249 -18.63 11.83 -28.42
C GLU A 249 -18.97 10.38 -28.04
N THR A 250 -17.94 9.59 -27.73
CA THR A 250 -18.07 8.19 -27.34
C THR A 250 -17.29 7.94 -26.05
N VAL A 251 -18.01 7.52 -25.03
CA VAL A 251 -17.44 7.11 -23.74
C VAL A 251 -17.57 5.59 -23.64
N ASP A 252 -16.47 4.88 -23.90
CA ASP A 252 -16.44 3.41 -23.87
C ASP A 252 -16.39 2.86 -22.44
N ARG A 253 -16.65 1.55 -22.30
CA ARG A 253 -16.70 0.87 -21.00
C ARG A 253 -15.37 0.91 -20.25
N GLY A 254 -14.24 0.80 -20.95
CA GLY A 254 -12.92 0.85 -20.34
C GLY A 254 -12.64 2.23 -19.74
N LEU A 255 -13.01 3.29 -20.45
CA LEU A 255 -12.90 4.67 -19.97
C LEU A 255 -13.79 4.92 -18.76
N LEU A 256 -15.02 4.41 -18.75
CA LEU A 256 -15.91 4.55 -17.60
C LEU A 256 -15.37 3.86 -16.35
N THR A 257 -14.77 2.69 -16.52
CA THR A 257 -14.14 1.97 -15.41
C THR A 257 -12.95 2.77 -14.86
N SER A 258 -12.04 3.24 -15.72
CA SER A 258 -10.90 4.04 -15.25
C SER A 258 -11.33 5.38 -14.66
N ALA A 259 -12.31 6.05 -15.26
CA ALA A 259 -12.89 7.29 -14.72
C ALA A 259 -13.47 7.07 -13.32
N GLY A 260 -14.19 5.97 -13.10
CA GLY A 260 -14.76 5.65 -11.80
C GLY A 260 -13.70 5.40 -10.73
N GLU A 261 -12.65 4.63 -11.07
CA GLU A 261 -11.52 4.39 -10.17
C GLU A 261 -10.75 5.67 -9.82
N ILE A 262 -10.51 6.55 -10.80
CA ILE A 262 -9.86 7.84 -10.58
C ILE A 262 -10.70 8.74 -9.66
N LEU A 263 -12.01 8.85 -9.91
CA LEU A 263 -12.90 9.64 -9.07
C LEU A 263 -13.02 9.07 -7.66
N GLU A 264 -13.07 7.74 -7.51
CA GLU A 264 -13.09 7.08 -6.21
C GLU A 264 -11.81 7.35 -5.41
N ALA A 265 -10.64 7.26 -6.05
CA ALA A 265 -9.36 7.58 -5.42
C ALA A 265 -9.26 9.05 -4.99
N LEU A 266 -9.63 9.99 -5.89
CA LEU A 266 -9.64 11.43 -5.56
C LEU A 266 -10.59 11.75 -4.40
N ILE A 267 -11.75 11.12 -4.33
CA ILE A 267 -12.76 11.37 -3.28
C ILE A 267 -12.36 10.74 -1.94
N THR A 268 -11.75 9.57 -1.99
CA THR A 268 -11.23 8.87 -0.81
C THR A 268 -10.13 9.70 -0.16
N GLY A 269 -9.27 10.30 -0.98
CA GLY A 269 -8.14 11.09 -0.52
C GLY A 269 -7.00 10.21 -0.01
N GLY A 270 -5.81 10.77 0.05
CA GLY A 270 -4.62 9.99 0.39
C GLY A 270 -3.40 10.89 0.65
N PRO A 271 -2.19 10.36 0.43
CA PRO A 271 -0.95 11.09 0.69
C PRO A 271 -0.61 12.15 -0.38
N ALA A 272 -1.33 12.19 -1.50
CA ALA A 272 -1.14 13.11 -2.62
C ALA A 272 -2.39 13.98 -2.83
N GLU A 273 -2.43 14.72 -3.95
CA GLU A 273 -3.55 15.61 -4.29
C GLU A 273 -4.89 14.84 -4.40
N ASP A 274 -5.98 15.46 -3.94
CA ASP A 274 -7.31 14.84 -3.88
C ASP A 274 -8.37 15.59 -4.72
N VAL A 275 -9.66 15.27 -4.52
CA VAL A 275 -10.76 15.90 -5.26
C VAL A 275 -10.84 17.43 -5.08
N ASP A 276 -10.33 17.97 -3.97
CA ASP A 276 -10.32 19.40 -3.68
C ASP A 276 -9.21 20.13 -4.45
N ASP A 277 -8.15 19.42 -4.84
CA ASP A 277 -7.05 19.92 -5.70
C ASP A 277 -7.38 19.81 -7.20
N TYR A 278 -8.36 18.97 -7.58
CA TYR A 278 -8.80 18.83 -8.96
C TYR A 278 -9.85 19.89 -9.33
N GLU A 279 -9.41 21.00 -9.93
CA GLU A 279 -10.28 22.15 -10.30
C GLU A 279 -11.52 21.75 -11.12
N SER A 280 -11.39 20.75 -12.00
CA SER A 280 -12.47 20.23 -12.83
C SER A 280 -13.30 19.13 -12.16
N GLY A 281 -13.15 18.89 -10.86
CA GLY A 281 -13.75 17.77 -10.14
C GLY A 281 -15.28 17.74 -10.20
N ALA A 282 -15.94 18.88 -9.95
CA ALA A 282 -17.39 18.96 -10.02
C ALA A 282 -17.93 18.67 -11.44
N ASP A 283 -17.23 19.15 -12.46
CA ASP A 283 -17.55 18.93 -13.88
C ASP A 283 -17.35 17.48 -14.29
N ALA A 284 -16.28 16.84 -13.82
CA ALA A 284 -16.00 15.44 -14.08
C ALA A 284 -17.05 14.53 -13.42
N VAL A 285 -17.44 14.80 -12.17
CA VAL A 285 -18.51 14.06 -11.49
C VAL A 285 -19.85 14.24 -12.19
N GLU A 286 -20.18 15.45 -12.65
CA GLU A 286 -21.40 15.69 -13.42
C GLU A 286 -21.44 14.84 -14.72
N ALA A 287 -20.37 14.89 -15.51
CA ALA A 287 -20.27 14.14 -16.76
C ALA A 287 -20.31 12.61 -16.53
N PHE A 288 -19.64 12.14 -15.47
CA PHE A 288 -19.63 10.74 -15.08
C PHE A 288 -21.03 10.27 -14.66
N LEU A 289 -21.71 10.96 -13.75
CA LEU A 289 -23.05 10.59 -13.28
C LEU A 289 -24.10 10.65 -14.40
N ALA A 290 -24.00 11.63 -15.30
CA ALA A 290 -24.87 11.71 -16.46
C ALA A 290 -24.76 10.45 -17.34
N THR A 291 -23.53 9.95 -17.55
CA THR A 291 -23.30 8.71 -18.31
C THR A 291 -23.75 7.47 -17.53
N MET A 292 -23.43 7.39 -16.24
CA MET A 292 -23.80 6.26 -15.36
C MET A 292 -25.31 6.06 -15.24
N THR A 293 -26.12 7.12 -15.38
CA THR A 293 -27.59 7.03 -15.35
C THR A 293 -28.14 6.00 -16.35
N THR A 294 -27.46 5.79 -17.48
CA THR A 294 -27.88 4.83 -18.52
C THR A 294 -26.92 3.67 -18.74
N GLN A 295 -25.65 3.78 -18.30
CA GLN A 295 -24.60 2.80 -18.59
C GLN A 295 -24.05 2.04 -17.36
N ALA A 296 -24.50 2.36 -16.15
CA ALA A 296 -24.08 1.65 -14.95
C ALA A 296 -24.49 0.17 -15.03
N GLN A 297 -23.51 -0.73 -14.90
CA GLN A 297 -23.73 -2.15 -15.16
C GLN A 297 -22.93 -3.09 -14.26
N THR A 298 -21.85 -2.63 -13.63
CA THR A 298 -20.97 -3.44 -12.77
C THR A 298 -21.10 -3.06 -11.29
N LEU A 299 -20.74 -3.96 -10.38
CA LEU A 299 -20.69 -3.62 -8.95
C LEU A 299 -19.60 -2.57 -8.65
N GLN A 300 -18.57 -2.47 -9.49
CA GLN A 300 -17.61 -1.37 -9.41
C GLN A 300 -18.29 -0.03 -9.71
N ASP A 301 -19.13 0.07 -10.75
CA ASP A 301 -19.91 1.28 -11.03
C ASP A 301 -20.77 1.67 -9.82
N PHE A 302 -21.44 0.68 -9.21
CA PHE A 302 -22.22 0.90 -7.99
C PHE A 302 -21.34 1.44 -6.86
N SER A 303 -20.18 0.83 -6.62
CA SER A 303 -19.23 1.24 -5.58
C SER A 303 -18.79 2.68 -5.78
N THR A 304 -18.38 3.05 -6.99
CA THR A 304 -17.97 4.43 -7.31
C THR A 304 -19.12 5.42 -7.08
N VAL A 305 -20.34 5.13 -7.56
CA VAL A 305 -21.48 6.03 -7.34
C VAL A 305 -21.83 6.14 -5.86
N ALA A 306 -21.70 5.05 -5.08
CA ALA A 306 -21.86 5.09 -3.63
C ALA A 306 -20.77 5.91 -2.94
N THR A 307 -19.51 5.86 -3.40
CA THR A 307 -18.42 6.73 -2.93
C THR A 307 -18.76 8.20 -3.17
N ILE A 308 -19.19 8.55 -4.38
CA ILE A 308 -19.64 9.90 -4.72
C ILE A 308 -20.79 10.33 -3.78
N ARG A 309 -21.80 9.47 -3.61
CA ARG A 309 -22.95 9.79 -2.74
C ARG A 309 -22.56 10.03 -1.29
N SER A 310 -21.63 9.23 -0.76
CA SER A 310 -21.10 9.37 0.60
C SER A 310 -20.30 10.66 0.77
N PHE A 311 -19.47 11.02 -0.22
CA PHE A 311 -18.75 12.29 -0.25
C PHE A 311 -19.69 13.48 -0.22
N LEU A 312 -20.74 13.47 -1.05
CA LEU A 312 -21.75 14.51 -1.08
C LEU A 312 -22.52 14.60 0.24
N ALA A 313 -22.60 13.54 1.05
CA ALA A 313 -23.26 13.56 2.35
C ALA A 313 -22.41 14.16 3.49
N ARG A 314 -21.10 14.42 3.27
CA ARG A 314 -20.24 15.02 4.31
C ARG A 314 -20.76 16.40 4.74
N GLU A 315 -20.56 16.78 5.99
CA GLU A 315 -21.07 18.05 6.53
C GLU A 315 -20.10 19.22 6.32
N THR A 316 -18.79 18.95 6.21
CA THR A 316 -17.73 19.96 6.23
C THR A 316 -17.06 20.16 4.86
N GLY A 317 -16.45 21.33 4.66
CA GLY A 317 -15.63 21.67 3.47
C GLY A 317 -16.41 22.32 2.31
N TRP A 318 -17.73 22.50 2.42
CA TRP A 318 -18.56 23.00 1.32
C TRP A 318 -18.33 24.46 0.96
N ASP A 319 -17.99 25.32 1.92
CA ASP A 319 -17.71 26.73 1.64
C ASP A 319 -16.53 26.88 0.68
N GLN A 320 -15.45 26.13 0.90
CA GLN A 320 -14.29 26.12 0.01
C GLN A 320 -14.62 25.48 -1.34
N ARG A 321 -15.25 24.30 -1.32
CA ARG A 321 -15.62 23.58 -2.55
C ARG A 321 -16.57 24.37 -3.45
N SER A 322 -17.43 25.21 -2.87
CA SER A 322 -18.34 26.07 -3.63
C SER A 322 -17.61 27.05 -4.56
N GLN A 323 -16.39 27.46 -4.18
CA GLN A 323 -15.52 28.32 -4.99
C GLN A 323 -14.95 27.56 -6.20
N ASN A 324 -14.83 26.24 -6.10
CA ASN A 324 -14.33 25.33 -7.14
C ASN A 324 -15.48 24.60 -7.87
N GLY A 325 -16.63 25.26 -8.01
CA GLY A 325 -17.74 24.76 -8.82
C GLY A 325 -18.66 23.74 -8.15
N TRP A 326 -18.42 23.32 -6.91
CA TRP A 326 -19.31 22.44 -6.13
C TRP A 326 -20.45 23.23 -5.46
N THR A 327 -21.31 23.84 -6.26
CA THR A 327 -22.43 24.64 -5.73
C THR A 327 -23.48 23.77 -5.03
N ALA A 328 -24.26 24.35 -4.12
CA ALA A 328 -25.35 23.64 -3.43
C ALA A 328 -26.35 23.01 -4.41
N THR A 329 -26.65 23.69 -5.53
CA THR A 329 -27.52 23.17 -6.58
C THR A 329 -26.92 21.94 -7.25
N ARG A 330 -25.62 21.95 -7.58
CA ARG A 330 -24.94 20.80 -8.18
C ARG A 330 -24.86 19.64 -7.19
N ARG A 331 -24.52 19.90 -5.93
CA ARG A 331 -24.53 18.89 -4.86
C ARG A 331 -25.88 18.16 -4.80
N GLN A 332 -26.99 18.90 -4.73
CA GLN A 332 -28.33 18.32 -4.71
C GLN A 332 -28.64 17.50 -5.97
N ALA A 333 -28.24 17.98 -7.14
CA ALA A 333 -28.43 17.26 -8.41
C ALA A 333 -27.62 15.95 -8.44
N PHE A 334 -26.38 15.98 -7.96
CA PHE A 334 -25.50 14.80 -7.91
C PHE A 334 -26.00 13.77 -6.89
N GLU A 335 -26.50 14.22 -5.73
CA GLU A 335 -27.14 13.35 -4.74
C GLU A 335 -28.35 12.64 -5.37
N HIS A 336 -29.22 13.38 -6.05
CA HIS A 336 -30.39 12.82 -6.71
C HIS A 336 -30.03 11.80 -7.79
N ALA A 337 -29.07 12.13 -8.67
CA ALA A 337 -28.62 11.22 -9.72
C ALA A 337 -27.99 9.94 -9.14
N SER A 338 -27.19 10.08 -8.09
CA SER A 338 -26.59 8.94 -7.39
C SER A 338 -27.66 8.05 -6.77
N ASP A 339 -28.64 8.63 -6.07
CA ASP A 339 -29.74 7.88 -5.44
C ASP A 339 -30.60 7.15 -6.50
N GLN A 340 -30.84 7.77 -7.65
CA GLN A 340 -31.53 7.12 -8.78
C GLN A 340 -30.76 5.90 -9.33
N ILE A 341 -29.44 6.00 -9.47
CA ILE A 341 -28.60 4.90 -9.95
C ILE A 341 -28.56 3.78 -8.91
N LEU A 342 -28.31 4.09 -7.64
CA LEU A 342 -28.13 3.10 -6.57
C LEU A 342 -29.43 2.35 -6.24
N SER A 343 -30.59 2.98 -6.43
CA SER A 343 -31.90 2.37 -6.15
C SER A 343 -32.40 1.41 -7.24
N GLN A 344 -31.73 1.29 -8.38
CA GLN A 344 -32.17 0.40 -9.47
C GLN A 344 -32.26 -1.08 -9.03
N ASP A 345 -33.36 -1.77 -9.34
CA ASP A 345 -33.57 -3.17 -8.96
C ASP A 345 -32.61 -4.14 -9.66
N SER A 346 -32.00 -3.72 -10.77
CA SER A 346 -30.97 -4.47 -11.50
C SER A 346 -29.78 -4.86 -10.62
N TRP A 347 -29.54 -4.11 -9.53
CA TRP A 347 -28.46 -4.40 -8.58
C TRP A 347 -28.73 -5.63 -7.70
N ILE A 348 -29.99 -5.96 -7.39
CA ILE A 348 -30.32 -7.05 -6.46
C ILE A 348 -29.73 -8.38 -6.96
N GLY A 349 -29.93 -8.69 -8.24
CA GLY A 349 -29.39 -9.91 -8.86
C GLY A 349 -27.86 -9.93 -8.90
N ARG A 350 -27.23 -8.79 -9.16
CA ARG A 350 -25.75 -8.66 -9.21
C ARG A 350 -25.12 -8.79 -7.83
N ILE A 351 -25.71 -8.15 -6.82
CA ILE A 351 -25.28 -8.27 -5.42
C ILE A 351 -25.39 -9.72 -4.97
N THR A 352 -26.52 -10.38 -5.26
CA THR A 352 -26.72 -11.79 -4.89
C THR A 352 -25.69 -12.70 -5.55
N ALA A 353 -25.41 -12.49 -6.85
CA ALA A 353 -24.39 -13.24 -7.57
C ALA A 353 -22.98 -13.01 -7.01
N GLY A 354 -22.61 -11.75 -6.75
CA GLY A 354 -21.28 -11.42 -6.22
C GLY A 354 -21.06 -11.90 -4.79
N LEU A 355 -22.10 -11.91 -3.94
CA LEU A 355 -22.03 -12.50 -2.59
C LEU A 355 -21.80 -14.02 -2.62
N ALA A 356 -22.16 -14.69 -3.72
CA ALA A 356 -21.88 -16.10 -3.94
C ALA A 356 -20.55 -16.36 -4.67
N SER A 357 -19.82 -15.31 -5.07
CA SER A 357 -18.57 -15.43 -5.83
C SER A 357 -17.40 -15.86 -4.94
N ASP A 358 -16.52 -16.68 -5.49
CA ASP A 358 -15.24 -17.05 -4.87
C ASP A 358 -14.15 -15.99 -5.10
N ASP A 359 -14.36 -15.06 -6.04
CA ASP A 359 -13.48 -13.90 -6.23
C ASP A 359 -13.62 -12.93 -5.04
N PRO A 360 -12.55 -12.72 -4.25
CA PRO A 360 -12.60 -11.80 -3.11
C PRO A 360 -12.97 -10.37 -3.48
N VAL A 361 -12.58 -9.90 -4.67
CA VAL A 361 -12.88 -8.54 -5.14
C VAL A 361 -14.36 -8.41 -5.45
N GLU A 362 -14.90 -9.37 -6.22
CA GLU A 362 -16.33 -9.39 -6.55
C GLU A 362 -17.20 -9.49 -5.29
N PHE A 363 -16.82 -10.37 -4.35
CA PHE A 363 -17.51 -10.50 -3.07
C PHE A 363 -17.47 -9.20 -2.26
N SER A 364 -16.31 -8.55 -2.17
CA SER A 364 -16.16 -7.29 -1.42
C SER A 364 -17.04 -6.18 -2.00
N LEU A 365 -17.07 -6.05 -3.33
CA LEU A 365 -17.95 -5.10 -4.01
C LEU A 365 -19.43 -5.40 -3.78
N ALA A 366 -19.81 -6.67 -3.82
CA ALA A 366 -21.19 -7.10 -3.57
C ALA A 366 -21.63 -6.85 -2.13
N ASP A 367 -20.78 -7.17 -1.15
CA ASP A 367 -21.05 -6.96 0.28
C ASP A 367 -21.15 -5.46 0.61
N ARG A 368 -20.28 -4.63 0.02
CA ARG A 368 -20.41 -3.16 0.11
C ARG A 368 -21.74 -2.67 -0.48
N ALA A 369 -22.10 -3.16 -1.65
CA ALA A 369 -23.35 -2.78 -2.32
C ALA A 369 -24.60 -3.26 -1.55
N ALA A 370 -24.55 -4.47 -0.97
CA ALA A 370 -25.60 -5.01 -0.11
C ALA A 370 -25.85 -4.11 1.09
N ARG A 371 -24.79 -3.64 1.79
CA ARG A 371 -24.94 -2.69 2.91
C ARG A 371 -25.61 -1.39 2.50
N VAL A 372 -25.20 -0.79 1.38
CA VAL A 372 -25.84 0.43 0.85
C VAL A 372 -27.33 0.20 0.54
N ARG A 373 -27.68 -1.02 0.12
CA ARG A 373 -29.07 -1.44 -0.15
C ARG A 373 -29.84 -1.95 1.06
N GLY A 374 -29.21 -2.02 2.24
CA GLY A 374 -29.81 -2.62 3.44
C GLY A 374 -30.14 -4.11 3.30
N MET A 375 -29.39 -4.83 2.46
CA MET A 375 -29.51 -6.28 2.28
C MET A 375 -28.69 -6.99 3.36
N ASP A 376 -29.29 -8.02 3.97
CA ASP A 376 -28.62 -8.89 4.93
C ASP A 376 -27.56 -9.75 4.23
N THR A 377 -26.34 -9.76 4.75
CA THR A 377 -25.21 -10.55 4.21
C THR A 377 -24.70 -11.61 5.17
N PHE A 378 -25.40 -11.85 6.28
CA PHE A 378 -24.94 -12.71 7.36
C PHE A 378 -24.62 -14.13 6.88
N ASP A 379 -25.54 -14.76 6.15
CA ASP A 379 -25.37 -16.13 5.65
C ASP A 379 -24.19 -16.25 4.66
N ALA A 380 -23.96 -15.22 3.85
CA ALA A 380 -22.83 -15.20 2.92
C ALA A 380 -21.49 -15.16 3.67
N HIS A 381 -21.40 -14.35 4.73
CA HIS A 381 -20.21 -14.32 5.59
C HIS A 381 -20.01 -15.62 6.36
N LEU A 382 -21.09 -16.30 6.79
CA LEU A 382 -20.97 -17.64 7.40
C LEU A 382 -20.33 -18.66 6.46
N GLU A 383 -20.73 -18.69 5.19
CA GLU A 383 -20.11 -19.60 4.21
C GLU A 383 -18.64 -19.25 3.95
N LYS A 384 -18.29 -17.95 3.95
CA LYS A 384 -16.88 -17.52 3.87
C LYS A 384 -16.08 -17.97 5.09
N ILE A 385 -16.62 -17.83 6.30
CA ILE A 385 -15.97 -18.30 7.53
C ILE A 385 -15.75 -19.82 7.49
N LYS A 386 -16.72 -20.60 6.99
CA LYS A 386 -16.55 -22.06 6.85
C LYS A 386 -15.45 -22.44 5.87
N THR A 387 -15.23 -21.63 4.84
CA THR A 387 -14.24 -21.87 3.78
C THR A 387 -12.84 -21.39 4.17
N ASP A 388 -12.73 -20.21 4.79
CA ASP A 388 -11.50 -19.68 5.38
C ASP A 388 -11.77 -19.18 6.80
N PRO A 389 -11.67 -20.06 7.81
CA PRO A 389 -11.89 -19.71 9.22
C PRO A 389 -10.91 -18.67 9.75
N PHE A 390 -9.79 -18.45 9.05
CA PHE A 390 -8.75 -17.50 9.42
C PHE A 390 -8.80 -16.20 8.60
N GLY A 391 -9.88 -16.01 7.84
CA GLY A 391 -10.16 -14.81 7.04
C GLY A 391 -10.90 -13.72 7.83
N SER A 392 -11.32 -12.67 7.11
CA SER A 392 -11.98 -11.49 7.67
C SER A 392 -13.50 -11.60 7.80
N GLY A 393 -14.13 -12.69 7.35
CA GLY A 393 -15.59 -12.85 7.35
C GLY A 393 -16.25 -12.69 8.73
N TRP A 394 -15.51 -12.99 9.80
CA TRP A 394 -15.95 -12.80 11.18
C TRP A 394 -16.39 -11.37 11.49
N TYR A 395 -15.63 -10.36 11.03
CA TYR A 395 -15.91 -8.96 11.34
C TYR A 395 -17.30 -8.53 10.86
N HIS A 396 -17.62 -8.81 9.60
CA HIS A 396 -18.89 -8.42 9.00
C HIS A 396 -20.07 -9.26 9.47
N ALA A 397 -19.86 -10.54 9.82
CA ALA A 397 -20.89 -11.37 10.41
C ALA A 397 -21.28 -10.86 11.82
N TRP A 398 -20.30 -10.52 12.65
CA TRP A 398 -20.54 -9.98 14.00
C TRP A 398 -21.24 -8.62 13.98
N GLN A 399 -21.02 -7.78 12.96
CA GLN A 399 -21.76 -6.52 12.80
C GLN A 399 -23.28 -6.70 12.59
N GLN A 400 -23.72 -7.90 12.19
CA GLN A 400 -25.13 -8.24 11.94
C GLN A 400 -25.69 -9.20 12.98
N ALA A 401 -24.98 -9.40 14.09
CA ALA A 401 -25.36 -10.36 15.12
C ALA A 401 -26.44 -9.80 16.06
N ASP A 402 -27.61 -10.43 16.05
CA ASP A 402 -28.51 -10.43 17.20
C ASP A 402 -28.12 -11.54 18.19
N THR A 403 -28.88 -11.72 19.27
CA THR A 403 -28.59 -12.76 20.27
C THR A 403 -28.50 -14.18 19.67
N GLY A 404 -29.33 -14.51 18.68
CA GLY A 404 -29.32 -15.84 18.06
C GLY A 404 -28.11 -16.04 17.15
N ARG A 405 -27.81 -15.04 16.33
CA ARG A 405 -26.64 -15.02 15.43
C ARG A 405 -25.33 -14.99 16.19
N ALA A 406 -25.28 -14.28 17.33
CA ALA A 406 -24.14 -14.27 18.22
C ALA A 406 -23.81 -15.67 18.75
N GLN A 407 -24.83 -16.42 19.19
CA GLN A 407 -24.65 -17.81 19.62
C GLN A 407 -24.13 -18.69 18.48
N GLN A 408 -24.70 -18.54 17.29
CA GLN A 408 -24.27 -19.28 16.11
C GLN A 408 -22.80 -19.00 15.74
N LEU A 409 -22.36 -17.73 15.82
CA LEU A 409 -20.97 -17.35 15.57
C LEU A 409 -20.02 -17.87 16.65
N ALA A 410 -20.42 -17.82 17.93
CA ALA A 410 -19.63 -18.39 19.01
C ALA A 410 -19.45 -19.91 18.85
N ASP A 411 -20.50 -20.64 18.52
CA ASP A 411 -20.45 -22.08 18.26
C ASP A 411 -19.53 -22.42 17.07
N LEU A 412 -19.57 -21.57 16.03
CA LEU A 412 -18.73 -21.72 14.85
C LEU A 412 -17.25 -21.46 15.19
N ALA A 413 -16.95 -20.45 16.03
CA ALA A 413 -15.59 -20.13 16.44
C ALA A 413 -14.97 -21.29 17.21
N HIS A 414 -15.74 -21.91 18.12
CA HIS A 414 -15.33 -23.14 18.81
C HIS A 414 -15.04 -24.30 17.87
N THR A 415 -15.88 -24.46 16.85
CA THR A 415 -15.79 -25.62 15.95
C THR A 415 -14.64 -25.48 14.95
N LEU A 416 -14.40 -24.28 14.44
CA LEU A 416 -13.47 -24.05 13.32
C LEU A 416 -12.09 -23.54 13.75
N LEU A 417 -12.00 -22.81 14.87
CA LEU A 417 -10.72 -22.30 15.34
C LEU A 417 -10.05 -23.35 16.23
N PRO A 418 -8.71 -23.51 16.14
CA PRO A 418 -7.99 -24.47 16.97
C PRO A 418 -7.76 -23.89 18.38
N ILE A 419 -8.84 -23.60 19.11
CA ILE A 419 -8.83 -22.89 20.40
C ILE A 419 -7.80 -23.51 21.36
N ASP A 420 -7.83 -24.83 21.56
CA ASP A 420 -6.91 -25.54 22.45
C ASP A 420 -5.42 -25.42 22.06
N GLN A 421 -5.12 -25.13 20.79
CA GLN A 421 -3.73 -25.01 20.30
C GLN A 421 -3.20 -23.58 20.43
N ILE A 422 -4.09 -22.58 20.49
CA ILE A 422 -3.74 -21.16 20.55
C ILE A 422 -3.82 -20.59 21.96
N THR A 423 -4.36 -21.33 22.91
CA THR A 423 -4.45 -20.94 24.34
C THR A 423 -3.30 -21.50 25.16
N THR A 424 -2.06 -21.20 24.74
CA THR A 424 -0.84 -21.77 25.36
C THR A 424 -0.40 -21.09 26.66
N GLY A 425 -1.16 -20.11 27.15
CA GLY A 425 -0.88 -19.30 28.32
C GLY A 425 -0.38 -17.90 27.98
N PRO A 426 -0.50 -16.93 28.91
CA PRO A 426 -0.09 -15.54 28.70
C PRO A 426 1.41 -15.38 28.36
N ALA A 427 1.69 -14.61 27.30
CA ALA A 427 3.00 -14.14 26.85
C ALA A 427 2.87 -12.68 26.39
N ASP A 428 3.96 -11.98 26.08
CA ASP A 428 3.90 -10.61 25.56
C ASP A 428 4.09 -10.57 24.04
N GLU A 429 3.26 -11.34 23.33
CA GLU A 429 3.33 -11.49 21.88
C GLU A 429 2.43 -10.47 21.15
N LEU A 430 2.94 -9.93 20.05
CA LEU A 430 2.25 -8.90 19.25
C LEU A 430 1.16 -9.46 18.32
N GLY A 431 1.13 -10.78 18.06
CA GLY A 431 0.16 -11.40 17.14
C GLY A 431 0.42 -11.10 15.64
N MET A 432 1.65 -10.73 15.27
CA MET A 432 2.00 -10.33 13.91
C MET A 432 2.67 -11.46 13.12
N GLY A 433 2.09 -11.78 11.95
CA GLY A 433 2.63 -12.76 11.01
C GLY A 433 1.71 -13.97 10.79
N PRO A 434 2.02 -14.82 9.79
CA PRO A 434 1.15 -15.94 9.38
C PRO A 434 0.84 -16.94 10.50
N GLN A 435 1.77 -17.14 11.44
CA GLN A 435 1.62 -18.05 12.57
C GLN A 435 0.51 -17.61 13.56
N TRP A 436 0.12 -16.34 13.53
CA TRP A 436 -0.89 -15.77 14.43
C TRP A 436 -2.29 -15.68 13.80
N ARG A 437 -2.49 -16.18 12.57
CA ARG A 437 -3.77 -16.08 11.85
C ARG A 437 -4.98 -16.59 12.65
N ALA A 438 -4.82 -17.69 13.39
CA ALA A 438 -5.90 -18.22 14.24
C ALA A 438 -6.21 -17.31 15.45
N HIS A 439 -5.19 -16.68 16.05
CA HIS A 439 -5.38 -15.70 17.14
C HIS A 439 -6.07 -14.43 16.63
N ASN A 440 -5.71 -14.00 15.42
CA ASN A 440 -6.30 -12.85 14.74
C ASN A 440 -7.75 -13.09 14.31
N ALA A 441 -8.10 -14.34 13.97
CA ALA A 441 -9.49 -14.71 13.70
C ALA A 441 -10.33 -14.70 14.99
N LEU A 442 -9.77 -15.17 16.10
CA LEU A 442 -10.42 -15.14 17.41
C LEU A 442 -10.68 -13.71 17.91
N ASP A 443 -9.81 -12.74 17.60
CA ASP A 443 -9.96 -11.34 18.02
C ASP A 443 -11.35 -10.78 17.70
N TRP A 444 -11.87 -11.02 16.49
CA TRP A 444 -13.18 -10.50 16.08
C TRP A 444 -14.31 -10.99 16.99
N THR A 445 -14.23 -12.26 17.39
CA THR A 445 -15.20 -12.86 18.30
C THR A 445 -15.03 -12.32 19.72
N LEU A 446 -13.82 -12.28 20.26
CA LEU A 446 -13.57 -11.73 21.60
C LEU A 446 -14.00 -10.27 21.71
N GLN A 447 -13.73 -9.47 20.68
CA GLN A 447 -14.13 -8.08 20.62
C GLN A 447 -15.65 -7.91 20.62
N ALA A 448 -16.37 -8.71 19.81
CA ALA A 448 -17.82 -8.59 19.68
C ALA A 448 -18.57 -9.10 20.91
N LEU A 449 -18.06 -10.14 21.58
CA LEU A 449 -18.73 -10.77 22.72
C LEU A 449 -19.00 -9.83 23.89
N ARG A 450 -18.27 -8.71 24.02
CA ARG A 450 -18.56 -7.66 25.01
C ARG A 450 -20.01 -7.16 24.97
N ASP A 451 -20.60 -7.14 23.78
CA ASP A 451 -21.96 -6.67 23.51
C ASP A 451 -23.02 -7.81 23.63
N HIS A 452 -22.58 -9.05 23.96
CA HIS A 452 -23.42 -10.25 24.05
C HIS A 452 -23.24 -11.05 25.35
N PRO A 453 -23.65 -10.51 26.52
CA PRO A 453 -23.55 -11.18 27.81
C PRO A 453 -24.05 -12.63 27.83
N GLY A 454 -23.21 -13.54 28.32
CA GLY A 454 -23.52 -14.96 28.49
C GLY A 454 -23.32 -15.83 27.24
N THR A 455 -22.97 -15.24 26.10
CA THR A 455 -22.66 -15.97 24.86
C THR A 455 -21.15 -16.22 24.77
N GLY A 456 -20.69 -17.44 24.48
CA GLY A 456 -19.27 -17.72 24.24
C GLY A 456 -18.34 -17.41 25.42
N ALA A 457 -18.81 -17.57 26.66
CA ALA A 457 -18.03 -17.28 27.87
C ALA A 457 -16.72 -18.09 27.96
N ASP A 458 -16.73 -19.30 27.42
CA ASP A 458 -15.58 -20.18 27.27
C ASP A 458 -14.56 -19.68 26.22
N LEU A 459 -15.00 -19.00 25.15
CA LEU A 459 -14.10 -18.29 24.24
C LEU A 459 -13.41 -17.12 24.94
N LEU A 460 -14.13 -16.38 25.80
CA LEU A 460 -13.51 -15.31 26.60
C LEU A 460 -12.45 -15.88 27.55
N LEU A 461 -12.73 -16.99 28.22
CA LEU A 461 -11.73 -17.69 29.05
C LEU A 461 -10.53 -18.16 28.24
N ALA A 462 -10.75 -18.71 27.04
CA ALA A 462 -9.68 -19.03 26.11
C ALA A 462 -8.85 -17.78 25.76
N GLY A 463 -9.50 -16.66 25.46
CA GLY A 463 -8.85 -15.38 25.19
C GLY A 463 -7.93 -14.92 26.32
N LEU A 464 -8.33 -15.09 27.59
CA LEU A 464 -7.50 -14.80 28.77
C LEU A 464 -6.23 -15.68 28.86
N HIS A 465 -6.24 -16.88 28.27
CA HIS A 465 -5.09 -17.79 28.20
C HIS A 465 -4.28 -17.65 26.90
N SER A 466 -4.56 -16.65 26.07
CA SER A 466 -3.82 -16.42 24.83
C SER A 466 -2.41 -15.87 25.11
N PRO A 467 -1.37 -16.29 24.36
CA PRO A 467 -0.07 -15.65 24.39
C PRO A 467 -0.10 -14.23 23.79
N VAL A 468 -1.12 -13.89 22.99
CA VAL A 468 -1.24 -12.57 22.35
C VAL A 468 -1.91 -11.59 23.30
N THR A 469 -1.22 -10.50 23.63
CA THR A 469 -1.69 -9.48 24.59
C THR A 469 -3.05 -8.87 24.17
N ARG A 470 -3.27 -8.71 22.86
CA ARG A 470 -4.54 -8.17 22.32
C ARG A 470 -5.76 -9.06 22.64
N ASN A 471 -5.65 -10.38 22.46
CA ASN A 471 -6.74 -11.30 22.78
C ASN A 471 -7.14 -11.20 24.26
N ARG A 472 -6.14 -11.18 25.17
CA ARG A 472 -6.36 -11.06 26.61
C ARG A 472 -7.08 -9.76 26.96
N ASN A 473 -6.63 -8.63 26.40
CA ASN A 473 -7.27 -7.33 26.63
C ASN A 473 -8.71 -7.31 26.12
N MET A 474 -9.02 -7.87 24.94
CA MET A 474 -10.38 -7.96 24.43
C MET A 474 -11.29 -8.78 25.36
N ALA A 475 -10.79 -9.91 25.86
CA ALA A 475 -11.52 -10.73 26.82
C ALA A 475 -11.76 -10.02 28.16
N LEU A 476 -10.76 -9.31 28.69
CA LEU A 476 -10.91 -8.47 29.89
C LEU A 476 -11.95 -7.36 29.69
N THR A 477 -11.94 -6.69 28.53
CA THR A 477 -12.97 -5.69 28.17
C THR A 477 -14.37 -6.30 28.12
N ALA A 478 -14.53 -7.50 27.55
CA ALA A 478 -15.82 -8.17 27.53
C ALA A 478 -16.32 -8.47 28.95
N PHE A 479 -15.46 -9.02 29.82
CA PHE A 479 -15.82 -9.27 31.21
C PHE A 479 -16.13 -7.99 31.99
N GLN A 480 -15.43 -6.89 31.74
CA GLN A 480 -15.72 -5.58 32.33
C GLN A 480 -17.13 -5.10 32.00
N GLN A 481 -17.60 -5.32 30.77
CA GLN A 481 -18.93 -4.88 30.32
C GLN A 481 -20.05 -5.85 30.74
N TRP A 482 -19.74 -7.13 30.91
CA TRP A 482 -20.74 -8.12 31.28
C TRP A 482 -21.20 -7.97 32.74
N PRO A 483 -22.51 -8.16 33.02
CA PRO A 483 -22.97 -8.32 34.39
C PRO A 483 -22.31 -9.55 35.02
N ARG A 484 -21.90 -9.44 36.29
CA ARG A 484 -21.23 -10.54 37.02
C ARG A 484 -22.02 -11.84 37.05
N THR A 485 -23.35 -11.78 36.90
CA THR A 485 -24.22 -12.96 36.82
C THR A 485 -24.06 -13.76 35.52
N ALA A 486 -23.49 -13.16 34.48
CA ALA A 486 -23.20 -13.81 33.19
C ALA A 486 -21.77 -14.37 33.13
N TRP A 487 -20.97 -14.16 34.17
CA TRP A 487 -19.61 -14.67 34.22
C TRP A 487 -19.61 -16.19 34.43
N PRO A 488 -18.73 -16.95 33.76
CA PRO A 488 -18.53 -18.35 34.06
C PRO A 488 -17.85 -18.50 35.43
N ALA A 489 -18.01 -19.66 36.06
CA ALA A 489 -17.65 -19.87 37.47
C ALA A 489 -16.15 -19.65 37.77
N ASP A 490 -15.29 -19.90 36.79
CA ASP A 490 -13.84 -19.82 36.84
C ASP A 490 -13.26 -18.46 36.41
N ALA A 491 -14.06 -17.56 35.81
CA ALA A 491 -13.55 -16.26 35.32
C ALA A 491 -12.88 -15.43 36.42
N HIS A 492 -13.42 -15.44 37.64
CA HIS A 492 -12.84 -14.72 38.77
C HIS A 492 -11.42 -15.19 39.10
N ASP A 493 -11.20 -16.50 39.13
CA ASP A 493 -9.89 -17.09 39.47
C ASP A 493 -8.88 -16.82 38.36
N VAL A 494 -9.28 -16.98 37.09
CA VAL A 494 -8.41 -16.73 35.92
C VAL A 494 -7.98 -15.27 35.84
N ILE A 495 -8.90 -14.32 36.04
CA ILE A 495 -8.58 -12.88 36.00
C ILE A 495 -7.68 -12.51 37.18
N HIS A 496 -7.89 -13.10 38.36
CA HIS A 496 -7.00 -12.88 39.50
C HIS A 496 -5.58 -13.44 39.28
N ASP A 497 -5.44 -14.55 38.54
CA ASP A 497 -4.14 -15.09 38.14
C ASP A 497 -3.42 -14.19 37.13
N LEU A 498 -4.15 -13.62 36.17
CA LEU A 498 -3.61 -12.60 35.26
C LEU A 498 -3.16 -11.35 36.01
N ALA A 499 -3.96 -10.86 36.96
CA ALA A 499 -3.61 -9.70 37.79
C ALA A 499 -2.30 -9.90 38.58
N ARG A 500 -1.92 -11.15 38.87
CA ARG A 500 -0.67 -11.48 39.59
C ARG A 500 0.51 -11.75 38.66
N SER A 501 0.28 -12.35 37.50
CA SER A 501 1.35 -12.99 36.71
C SER A 501 1.35 -12.71 35.21
N ASP A 502 0.43 -11.91 34.66
CA ASP A 502 0.48 -11.56 33.25
C ASP A 502 1.82 -10.85 32.93
N PRO A 503 2.56 -11.32 31.91
CA PRO A 503 3.86 -10.76 31.53
C PRO A 503 3.75 -9.34 30.97
N ASN A 504 2.58 -8.94 30.44
CA ASN A 504 2.32 -7.58 29.99
C ASN A 504 1.80 -6.72 31.15
N ASP A 505 2.51 -5.63 31.45
CA ASP A 505 2.18 -4.75 32.59
C ASP A 505 0.80 -4.08 32.48
N ASN A 506 0.36 -3.74 31.26
CA ASN A 506 -0.93 -3.10 31.04
C ASN A 506 -2.07 -4.10 31.21
N ALA A 507 -1.95 -5.30 30.63
CA ALA A 507 -2.94 -6.37 30.81
C ALA A 507 -3.06 -6.78 32.29
N ARG A 508 -1.91 -6.88 33.00
CA ARG A 508 -1.88 -7.16 34.44
C ARG A 508 -2.62 -6.11 35.26
N ARG A 509 -2.41 -4.82 34.96
CA ARG A 509 -3.10 -3.71 35.63
C ARG A 509 -4.61 -3.74 35.37
N PHE A 510 -5.01 -3.96 34.12
CA PHE A 510 -6.41 -4.03 33.74
C PHE A 510 -7.13 -5.19 34.47
N ALA A 511 -6.50 -6.36 34.54
CA ALA A 511 -7.03 -7.48 35.32
C ALA A 511 -7.16 -7.15 36.82
N LEU A 512 -6.18 -6.43 37.40
CA LEU A 512 -6.22 -6.00 38.79
C LEU A 512 -7.41 -5.07 39.06
N GLU A 513 -7.61 -4.04 38.25
CA GLU A 513 -8.75 -3.10 38.34
C GLU A 513 -10.10 -3.83 38.32
N LEU A 514 -10.22 -4.82 37.42
CA LEU A 514 -11.43 -5.62 37.28
C LEU A 514 -11.72 -6.52 38.50
N THR A 515 -10.68 -6.94 39.24
CA THR A 515 -10.82 -7.74 40.47
C THR A 515 -11.08 -6.90 41.72
N THR A 516 -10.52 -5.69 41.81
CA THR A 516 -10.68 -4.80 42.97
C THR A 516 -11.96 -3.97 42.93
N GLY A 517 -12.67 -3.95 41.79
CA GLY A 517 -13.91 -3.20 41.61
C GLY A 517 -13.68 -1.69 41.45
N GLN A 518 -12.44 -1.26 41.23
CA GLN A 518 -12.12 0.11 40.83
C GLN A 518 -12.21 0.21 39.31
N VAL A 519 -13.42 0.31 38.78
CA VAL A 519 -13.60 0.89 37.45
C VAL A 519 -13.72 2.39 37.69
N GLU A 520 -12.69 3.16 37.31
CA GLU A 520 -12.79 4.62 37.27
C GLU A 520 -13.93 5.00 36.32
N GLU A 521 -15.06 5.43 36.87
CA GLU A 521 -16.04 6.25 36.18
C GLU A 521 -15.41 7.64 35.97
N ASP A 522 -14.55 7.79 34.97
CA ASP A 522 -14.07 9.10 34.51
C ASP A 522 -14.28 9.21 33.00
N GLU A 523 -15.46 9.72 32.61
CA GLU A 523 -15.59 11.07 32.02
C GLU A 523 -16.99 11.21 31.40
N GLN A 524 -17.94 11.60 32.26
CA GLN A 524 -19.13 12.28 31.81
C GLN A 524 -19.37 13.47 32.75
N HIS A 525 -18.57 14.53 32.59
CA HIS A 525 -18.89 15.91 33.02
C HIS A 525 -18.11 16.94 32.17
N ASP A 526 -18.88 17.71 31.39
CA ASP A 526 -18.62 19.08 30.91
C ASP A 526 -17.33 19.41 30.14
N ARG A 527 -17.42 19.39 28.80
CA ARG A 527 -17.41 20.61 27.94
C ARG A 527 -17.78 20.34 26.48
#